data_AF-A0A7R9PG30-F1
#
_entry.id   AF-A0A7R9PG30-F1
#
_cell.length_a   1.000
_cell.length_b   1.000
_cell.length_c   1.000
_cell.angle_alpha   90.00
_cell.angle_beta   90.00
_cell.angle_gamma   90.00
#
_symmetry.space_group_name_H-M   'P 1'
#
loop_
_entity.id
_entity.type
_entity.pdbx_description
1 polymer ?
#
loop_
_entity_poly.entity_id
_entity_poly.type
_entity_poly.pdbx_seq_one_letter_code
_entity_poly.pdbx_strand_id
1 'polypeptide(L)'
;DQLVELHIMMDNFYTRSKVPPTRSPQEGHFYAAQLNSEWQRVCLKKVTGPVRGILQLIDRGGEVEDSLNKIWELKPIFASLPPQAVLCRLAGLDGFSEDINLKEQLSARINNKEFVAVVLSRTPCANVMLYDTSNKEIININIKMAKNMSETARFPKLQVSSSY
;
A
#
# COMPACT_ATOMS: atom_id res chain seq x y z
N ASP A 1 -7.13 -18.74 -1.44
CA ASP A 1 -6.15 -17.65 -1.24
C ASP A 1 -5.98 -17.53 0.27
N GLN A 2 -4.76 -17.66 0.77
CA GLN A 2 -4.47 -17.69 2.21
C GLN A 2 -4.84 -16.37 2.91
N LEU A 3 -4.75 -15.23 2.22
CA LEU A 3 -5.14 -13.94 2.79
C LEU A 3 -6.65 -13.81 2.94
N VAL A 4 -7.42 -14.34 1.98
CA VAL A 4 -8.89 -14.37 2.06
C VAL A 4 -9.34 -15.23 3.25
N GLU A 5 -8.76 -16.42 3.39
CA GLU A 5 -9.03 -17.31 4.53
C GLU A 5 -8.67 -16.65 5.87
N LEU A 6 -7.52 -15.96 5.93
CA LEU A 6 -7.09 -15.21 7.10
C LEU A 6 -8.13 -14.15 7.53
N HIS A 7 -8.61 -13.33 6.59
CA HIS A 7 -9.62 -12.30 6.89
C HIS A 7 -10.92 -12.91 7.41
N ILE A 8 -11.40 -14.00 6.80
CA ILE A 8 -12.61 -14.71 7.28
C ILE A 8 -12.42 -15.22 8.71
N MET A 9 -11.25 -15.79 9.04
CA MET A 9 -10.97 -16.27 10.39
C MET A 9 -10.87 -15.11 11.40
N MET A 10 -10.23 -14.00 11.02
CA MET A 10 -10.14 -12.80 11.86
C MET A 10 -11.53 -12.21 12.13
N ASP A 11 -12.36 -12.04 11.11
CA ASP A 11 -13.70 -11.49 11.25
C ASP A 11 -14.56 -12.35 12.19
N ASN A 12 -14.54 -13.67 12.01
CA ASN A 12 -15.28 -14.59 12.89
C ASN A 12 -14.79 -14.53 14.35
N PHE A 13 -13.48 -14.41 14.56
CA PHE A 13 -12.89 -14.37 15.88
C PHE A 13 -13.14 -13.03 16.58
N TYR A 14 -12.68 -11.93 16.00
CA TYR A 14 -12.69 -10.62 16.67
C TYR A 14 -14.09 -10.01 16.77
N THR A 15 -14.99 -10.27 15.83
CA THR A 15 -16.39 -9.78 15.92
C THR A 15 -17.18 -10.43 17.05
N ARG A 16 -16.90 -11.70 17.35
CA ARG A 16 -17.57 -12.44 18.45
C ARG A 16 -16.83 -12.30 19.78
N SER A 17 -15.58 -11.90 19.73
CA SER A 17 -14.71 -11.79 20.89
C SER A 17 -15.09 -10.57 21.73
N LYS A 18 -15.09 -10.74 23.06
CA LYS A 18 -15.19 -9.63 24.04
C LYS A 18 -13.82 -9.16 24.50
N VAL A 19 -12.76 -9.48 23.76
CA VAL A 19 -11.39 -9.06 24.10
C VAL A 19 -11.35 -7.53 24.08
N PRO A 20 -10.90 -6.88 25.16
CA PRO A 20 -10.78 -5.44 25.15
C PRO A 20 -9.65 -5.01 24.19
N PRO A 21 -9.70 -3.76 23.69
CA PRO A 21 -8.57 -3.13 23.01
C PRO A 21 -7.29 -3.21 23.85
N THR A 22 -6.14 -3.15 23.18
CA THR A 22 -4.86 -3.15 23.88
C THR A 22 -4.74 -1.94 24.82
N ARG A 23 -4.25 -2.16 26.04
CA ARG A 23 -4.07 -1.12 27.04
C ARG A 23 -2.76 -0.35 26.91
N SER A 24 -1.80 -0.92 26.18
CA SER A 24 -0.45 -0.38 26.06
C SER A 24 0.06 -0.60 24.64
N PRO A 25 -0.48 0.14 23.66
CA PRO A 25 -0.01 0.07 22.28
C PRO A 25 1.44 0.55 22.19
N GLN A 26 2.25 -0.15 21.39
CA GLN A 26 3.67 0.12 21.22
C GLN A 26 4.00 0.28 19.74
N GLU A 27 4.80 1.30 19.41
CA GLU A 27 5.30 1.47 18.05
C GLU A 27 6.11 0.24 17.60
N GLY A 28 6.04 -0.07 16.32
CA GLY A 28 6.65 -1.25 15.71
C GLY A 28 5.90 -2.58 15.95
N HIS A 29 4.92 -2.62 16.85
CA HIS A 29 4.16 -3.85 17.14
C HIS A 29 2.96 -4.05 16.20
N PHE A 30 2.50 -5.29 16.13
CA PHE A 30 1.41 -5.73 15.27
C PHE A 30 0.11 -5.95 16.05
N TYR A 31 -1.00 -5.55 15.45
CA TYR A 31 -2.33 -5.56 16.04
C TYR A 31 -3.38 -6.00 15.02
N ALA A 32 -4.57 -6.36 15.51
CA ALA A 32 -5.78 -6.42 14.73
C ALA A 32 -6.55 -5.09 14.90
N ALA A 33 -7.05 -4.51 13.82
CA ALA A 33 -7.85 -3.30 13.86
C ALA A 33 -9.13 -3.50 13.05
N GLN A 34 -10.25 -2.98 13.55
CA GLN A 34 -11.48 -2.93 12.77
C GLN A 34 -11.54 -1.61 12.00
N LEU A 35 -11.34 -1.68 10.69
CA LEU A 35 -11.29 -0.53 9.79
C LEU A 35 -12.35 -0.72 8.70
N ASN A 36 -13.21 0.28 8.48
CA ASN A 36 -14.30 0.20 7.51
C ASN A 36 -15.15 -1.09 7.62
N SER A 37 -15.43 -1.52 8.85
CA SER A 37 -16.17 -2.74 9.17
C SER A 37 -15.47 -4.07 8.84
N GLU A 38 -14.17 -4.05 8.52
CA GLU A 38 -13.37 -5.26 8.26
C GLU A 38 -12.23 -5.38 9.28
N TRP A 39 -11.93 -6.59 9.75
CA TRP A 39 -10.75 -6.83 10.60
C TRP A 39 -9.50 -6.99 9.76
N GLN A 40 -8.49 -6.18 10.05
CA GLN A 40 -7.25 -6.11 9.30
C GLN A 40 -6.05 -6.23 10.23
N ARG A 41 -4.94 -6.80 9.73
CA ARG A 41 -3.66 -6.78 10.43
C ARG A 41 -2.97 -5.44 10.20
N VAL A 42 -2.51 -4.82 11.27
CA VAL A 42 -1.85 -3.53 11.23
C VAL A 42 -0.56 -3.52 12.03
N CYS A 43 0.38 -2.67 11.64
CA CYS A 43 1.54 -2.31 12.45
C CYS A 43 1.36 -0.88 12.96
N LEU A 44 1.52 -0.64 14.26
CA LEU A 44 1.52 0.72 14.80
C LEU A 44 2.85 1.39 14.43
N LYS A 45 2.84 2.26 13.40
CA LYS A 45 4.04 2.95 12.94
C LYS A 45 4.46 4.04 13.89
N LYS A 46 3.48 4.83 14.37
CA LYS A 46 3.73 6.05 15.13
C LYS A 46 2.53 6.41 15.99
N VAL A 47 2.76 6.79 17.24
CA VAL A 47 1.76 7.42 18.10
C VAL A 47 1.71 8.92 17.80
N THR A 48 0.53 9.42 17.43
CA THR A 48 0.34 10.83 17.05
C THR A 48 -0.41 11.65 18.09
N GLY A 49 -0.96 10.99 19.12
CA GLY A 49 -1.59 11.63 20.26
C GLY A 49 -1.95 10.62 21.36
N PRO A 50 -2.62 11.06 22.44
CA PRO A 50 -2.89 10.19 23.60
C PRO A 50 -3.64 8.89 23.27
N VAL A 51 -4.51 8.93 22.25
CA VAL A 51 -5.35 7.80 21.83
C VAL A 51 -5.37 7.63 20.31
N ARG A 52 -4.38 8.19 19.59
CA ARG A 52 -4.30 8.13 18.12
C ARG A 52 -2.92 7.70 17.65
N GLY A 53 -2.88 7.03 16.50
CA GLY A 53 -1.64 6.66 15.85
C GLY A 53 -1.82 6.31 14.38
N ILE A 54 -0.70 6.27 13.69
CA ILE A 54 -0.58 5.85 12.29
C ILE A 54 -0.46 4.32 12.27
N LEU A 55 -1.43 3.67 11.63
CA LEU A 55 -1.51 2.24 11.45
C LEU A 55 -1.15 1.90 10.00
N GLN A 56 -0.09 1.12 9.81
CA GLN A 56 0.26 0.57 8.51
C GLN A 56 -0.55 -0.71 8.25
N LEU A 57 -1.24 -0.75 7.11
CA LEU A 57 -2.02 -1.92 6.66
C LEU A 57 -1.07 -2.95 6.04
N ILE A 58 -0.67 -3.97 6.81
CA ILE A 58 0.47 -4.82 6.43
C ILE A 58 0.15 -5.81 5.28
N ASP A 59 -1.12 -5.99 4.95
CA ASP A 59 -1.57 -6.91 3.89
C ASP A 59 -2.06 -6.20 2.62
N ARG A 60 -2.52 -4.96 2.74
CA ARG A 60 -3.05 -4.18 1.61
C ARG A 60 -2.13 -3.03 1.18
N GLY A 61 -1.22 -2.62 2.06
CA GLY A 61 -0.40 -1.43 1.89
C GLY A 61 -1.16 -0.16 2.29
N GLY A 62 -0.44 0.95 2.36
CA GLY A 62 -0.98 2.22 2.84
C GLY A 62 -0.97 2.35 4.36
N GLU A 63 -1.37 3.54 4.80
CA GLU A 63 -1.41 3.95 6.20
C GLU A 63 -2.72 4.66 6.50
N VAL A 64 -3.24 4.47 7.70
CA VAL A 64 -4.43 5.17 8.20
C VAL A 64 -4.13 5.76 9.57
N GLU A 65 -4.67 6.92 9.88
CA GLU A 65 -4.61 7.46 11.24
C GLU A 65 -5.95 7.22 11.95
N ASP A 66 -5.97 6.37 12.96
CA ASP A 66 -7.20 6.04 13.72
C ASP A 66 -6.93 6.01 15.23
N SER A 67 -7.97 5.75 16.00
CA SER A 67 -7.91 5.62 17.44
C SER A 67 -7.26 4.31 17.86
N LEU A 68 -6.30 4.40 18.79
CA LEU A 68 -5.67 3.25 19.44
C LEU A 68 -6.62 2.47 20.35
N ASN A 69 -7.78 3.05 20.68
CA ASN A 69 -8.84 2.34 21.41
C ASN A 69 -9.58 1.30 20.54
N LYS A 70 -9.24 1.20 19.25
CA LYS A 70 -9.84 0.24 18.31
C LYS A 70 -8.86 -0.83 17.85
N ILE A 71 -7.65 -0.87 18.39
CA ILE A 71 -6.65 -1.89 18.06
C ILE A 71 -6.55 -2.94 19.17
N TRP A 72 -6.51 -4.19 18.76
CA TRP A 72 -6.59 -5.38 19.59
C TRP A 72 -5.31 -6.19 19.41
N GLU A 73 -4.91 -6.96 20.41
CA GLU A 73 -3.74 -7.84 20.28
C GLU A 73 -3.92 -8.81 19.11
N LEU A 74 -2.92 -8.86 18.23
CA LEU A 74 -2.90 -9.84 17.15
C LEU A 74 -2.63 -11.23 17.73
N LYS A 75 -3.63 -12.12 17.70
CA LYS A 75 -3.44 -13.49 18.19
C LYS A 75 -2.42 -14.26 17.33
N PRO A 76 -1.60 -15.15 17.93
CA PRO A 76 -0.55 -15.89 17.21
C PRO A 76 -1.04 -16.66 15.97
N ILE A 77 -2.27 -17.19 16.02
CA ILE A 77 -2.88 -17.89 14.88
C ILE A 77 -3.00 -17.01 13.61
N PHE A 78 -3.13 -15.68 13.78
CA PHE A 78 -3.22 -14.71 12.70
C PHE A 78 -1.86 -14.11 12.31
N ALA A 79 -0.79 -14.47 13.01
CA ALA A 79 0.57 -14.00 12.76
C ALA A 79 1.41 -14.99 11.94
N SER A 80 0.86 -16.17 11.61
CA SER A 80 1.56 -17.23 10.85
C SER A 80 1.76 -16.88 9.38
N LEU A 81 0.80 -16.19 8.75
CA LEU A 81 0.93 -15.71 7.38
C LEU A 81 1.88 -14.51 7.35
N PRO A 82 2.91 -14.46 6.48
CA PRO A 82 3.71 -13.25 6.33
C PRO A 82 2.87 -12.03 5.92
N PRO A 83 3.30 -10.79 6.21
CA PRO A 83 2.68 -9.60 5.62
C PRO A 83 2.61 -9.69 4.09
N GLN A 84 1.44 -9.39 3.51
CA GLN A 84 1.23 -9.54 2.06
C GLN A 84 1.58 -8.27 1.26
N ALA A 85 1.61 -7.09 1.90
CA ALA A 85 2.01 -5.86 1.23
C ALA A 85 3.52 -5.67 1.27
N VAL A 86 4.14 -5.57 0.08
CA VAL A 86 5.59 -5.37 -0.07
C VAL A 86 5.86 -3.93 -0.50
N LEU A 87 6.66 -3.22 0.29
CA LEU A 87 7.14 -1.90 -0.08
C LEU A 87 8.15 -2.02 -1.24
N CYS A 88 7.85 -1.35 -2.34
CA CYS A 88 8.68 -1.34 -3.54
C CYS A 88 8.82 0.05 -4.13
N ARG A 89 9.80 0.20 -5.03
CA ARG A 89 10.01 1.39 -5.87
C ARG A 89 10.21 0.97 -7.32
N LEU A 90 9.76 1.80 -8.25
CA LEU A 90 9.94 1.58 -9.67
C LEU A 90 11.30 2.11 -10.12
N ALA A 91 12.14 1.21 -10.64
CA ALA A 91 13.45 1.55 -11.18
C ALA A 91 13.36 2.61 -12.29
N GLY A 92 14.23 3.61 -12.24
CA GLY A 92 14.36 4.63 -13.28
C GLY A 92 13.31 5.74 -13.24
N LEU A 93 12.51 5.82 -12.17
CA LEU A 93 11.53 6.88 -11.94
C LEU A 93 11.84 7.74 -10.72
N ASP A 94 13.00 7.56 -10.08
CA ASP A 94 13.38 8.25 -8.83
C ASP A 94 13.33 9.78 -8.95
N GLY A 95 13.68 10.33 -10.13
CA GLY A 95 13.66 11.78 -10.39
C GLY A 95 12.26 12.40 -10.53
N PHE A 96 11.20 11.59 -10.51
CA PHE A 96 9.82 12.03 -10.72
C PHE A 96 8.91 11.71 -9.53
N SER A 97 9.48 11.37 -8.36
CA SER A 97 8.71 10.87 -7.20
C SER A 97 7.61 11.82 -6.71
N GLU A 98 7.80 13.14 -6.89
CA GLU A 98 6.81 14.17 -6.50
C GLU A 98 5.91 14.64 -7.64
N ASP A 99 6.09 14.12 -8.85
CA ASP A 99 5.30 14.52 -10.00
C ASP A 99 3.87 13.94 -9.93
N ILE A 100 2.88 14.82 -9.79
CA ILE A 100 1.46 14.45 -9.67
C ILE A 100 0.98 13.76 -10.94
N ASN A 101 1.38 14.25 -12.12
CA ASN A 101 0.96 13.70 -13.39
C ASN A 101 1.56 12.29 -13.61
N LEU A 102 2.79 12.04 -13.14
CA LEU A 102 3.32 10.67 -13.10
C LEU A 102 2.46 9.77 -12.22
N LYS A 103 2.13 10.21 -10.99
CA LYS A 103 1.34 9.44 -10.03
C LYS A 103 -0.03 9.06 -10.60
N GLU A 104 -0.72 10.02 -11.22
CA GLU A 104 -2.03 9.80 -11.86
C GLU A 104 -1.95 8.82 -13.03
N GLN A 105 -1.01 9.05 -13.96
CA GLN A 105 -0.85 8.17 -15.13
C GLN A 105 -0.42 6.76 -14.72
N LEU A 106 0.44 6.62 -13.71
CA LEU A 106 0.86 5.33 -13.19
C LEU A 106 -0.33 4.60 -12.58
N SER A 107 -1.08 5.26 -11.69
CA SER A 107 -2.27 4.70 -11.03
C SER A 107 -3.30 4.20 -12.04
N ALA A 108 -3.60 5.01 -13.07
CA ALA A 108 -4.52 4.62 -14.15
C ALA A 108 -4.05 3.39 -14.93
N ARG A 109 -2.74 3.13 -14.96
CA ARG A 109 -2.17 1.96 -15.63
C ARG A 109 -2.14 0.71 -14.75
N ILE A 110 -1.82 0.86 -13.46
CA ILE A 110 -1.53 -0.28 -12.57
C ILE A 110 -2.72 -0.76 -11.74
N ASN A 111 -3.69 0.11 -11.46
CA ASN A 111 -4.79 -0.25 -10.56
C ASN A 111 -5.62 -1.39 -11.13
N ASN A 112 -5.95 -2.36 -10.26
CA ASN A 112 -6.79 -3.52 -10.55
C ASN A 112 -6.26 -4.40 -11.70
N LYS A 113 -4.94 -4.54 -11.80
CA LYS A 113 -4.28 -5.36 -12.82
C LYS A 113 -3.14 -6.18 -12.25
N GLU A 114 -2.77 -7.23 -12.96
CA GLU A 114 -1.67 -8.13 -12.62
C GLU A 114 -0.46 -7.84 -13.51
N PHE A 115 0.73 -7.97 -12.92
CA PHE A 115 2.00 -7.66 -13.57
C PHE A 115 3.07 -8.66 -13.15
N VAL A 116 4.07 -8.82 -14.01
CA VAL A 116 5.32 -9.51 -13.64
C VAL A 116 6.32 -8.47 -13.12
N ALA A 117 6.77 -8.65 -11.89
CA ALA A 117 7.80 -7.80 -11.29
C ALA A 117 9.17 -8.50 -11.34
N VAL A 118 10.16 -7.83 -11.92
CA VAL A 118 11.57 -8.24 -11.84
C VAL A 118 12.25 -7.43 -10.75
N VAL A 119 12.76 -8.12 -9.72
CA VAL A 119 13.45 -7.50 -8.58
C VAL A 119 14.92 -7.25 -8.94
N LEU A 120 15.32 -5.98 -8.99
CA LEU A 120 16.70 -5.55 -9.27
C LEU A 120 17.55 -5.48 -8.00
N SER A 121 16.98 -4.98 -6.91
CA SER A 121 17.63 -4.92 -5.59
C SER A 121 16.58 -5.00 -4.48
N ARG A 122 16.97 -5.42 -3.28
CA ARG A 122 16.05 -5.59 -2.13
C ARG A 122 16.22 -4.54 -1.02
N THR A 123 17.33 -3.81 -1.02
CA THR A 123 17.68 -2.83 0.01
C THR A 123 17.76 -1.42 -0.59
N PRO A 124 17.24 -0.37 0.06
CA PRO A 124 16.48 -0.38 1.34
C PRO A 124 15.04 -0.92 1.20
N CYS A 125 14.52 -1.01 -0.01
CA CYS A 125 13.26 -1.67 -0.34
C CYS A 125 13.37 -2.31 -1.73
N ALA A 126 12.36 -3.08 -2.15
CA ALA A 126 12.37 -3.78 -3.43
C ALA A 126 12.39 -2.77 -4.60
N ASN A 127 13.51 -2.68 -5.32
CA ASN A 127 13.61 -1.94 -6.57
C ASN A 127 13.18 -2.84 -7.73
N VAL A 128 12.12 -2.48 -8.46
CA VAL A 128 11.50 -3.38 -9.42
C VAL A 128 11.32 -2.76 -10.80
N MET A 129 11.42 -3.60 -11.83
CA MET A 129 10.82 -3.36 -13.14
C MET A 129 9.49 -4.08 -13.22
N LEU A 130 8.44 -3.37 -13.62
CA LEU A 130 7.08 -3.88 -13.73
C LEU A 130 6.75 -4.10 -15.20
N TYR A 131 6.29 -5.30 -15.53
CA TYR A 131 5.94 -5.71 -16.88
C TYR A 131 4.47 -6.07 -16.96
N ASP A 132 3.75 -5.42 -17.87
CA ASP A 132 2.41 -5.83 -18.27
C ASP A 132 2.52 -6.95 -19.30
N THR A 133 2.08 -8.14 -18.91
CA THR A 133 2.07 -9.35 -19.74
C THR A 133 0.65 -9.78 -20.10
N SER A 134 -0.35 -8.89 -19.93
CA SER A 134 -1.76 -9.20 -20.20
C SER A 134 -2.07 -9.37 -21.70
N ASN A 135 -1.21 -8.83 -22.57
CA ASN A 135 -1.35 -8.86 -24.02
C ASN A 135 -0.16 -9.55 -24.70
N LYS A 136 -0.25 -9.77 -26.02
CA LYS A 136 0.84 -10.37 -26.82
C LYS A 136 2.15 -9.58 -26.75
N GLU A 137 2.05 -8.26 -26.64
CA GLU A 137 3.20 -7.38 -26.46
C GLU A 137 3.44 -7.17 -24.96
N ILE A 138 4.64 -7.53 -24.50
CA ILE A 138 5.07 -7.31 -23.11
C ILE A 138 5.52 -5.85 -22.96
N ILE A 139 4.85 -5.10 -22.08
CA ILE A 139 5.15 -3.67 -21.88
C ILE A 139 5.90 -3.48 -20.57
N ASN A 140 7.11 -2.94 -20.65
CA ASN A 140 7.81 -2.43 -19.45
C ASN A 140 7.19 -1.09 -19.02
N ILE A 141 6.49 -1.10 -17.89
CA ILE A 141 5.78 0.07 -17.36
C ILE A 141 6.79 1.17 -17.00
N ASN A 142 7.90 0.85 -16.36
CA ASN A 142 8.92 1.82 -15.95
C ASN A 142 9.43 2.65 -17.14
N ILE A 143 9.83 1.97 -18.23
CA ILE A 143 10.33 2.62 -19.44
C ILE A 143 9.23 3.47 -20.10
N LYS A 144 8.01 2.94 -20.17
CA LYS A 144 6.88 3.65 -20.76
C LYS A 144 6.58 4.94 -19.99
N MET A 145 6.56 4.89 -18.66
CA MET A 145 6.34 6.06 -17.82
C MET A 145 7.47 7.08 -17.98
N ALA A 146 8.74 6.64 -17.95
CA ALA A 146 9.89 7.54 -18.12
C ALA A 146 9.89 8.28 -19.47
N LYS A 147 9.50 7.59 -20.55
CA LYS A 147 9.34 8.19 -21.89
C LYS A 147 8.23 9.23 -21.92
N ASN A 148 7.05 8.90 -21.38
CA ASN A 148 5.92 9.83 -21.30
C ASN A 148 6.30 11.12 -20.54
N MET A 149 7.05 11.00 -19.44
CA MET A 149 7.52 12.16 -18.69
C MET A 149 8.49 13.03 -19.50
N SER A 150 9.41 12.39 -20.22
CA SER A 150 10.40 13.08 -21.07
C SER A 150 9.73 13.81 -22.24
N GLU A 151 8.67 13.24 -22.81
CA GLU A 151 7.89 13.86 -23.89
C GLU A 151 7.03 15.01 -23.38
N THR A 152 6.38 14.85 -22.22
CA THR A 152 5.55 15.90 -21.60
C THR A 152 6.40 17.12 -21.23
N ALA A 153 7.62 16.90 -20.71
CA ALA A 153 8.56 17.97 -20.40
C ALA A 153 9.00 18.77 -21.64
N ARG A 154 9.02 18.15 -22.83
CA ARG A 154 9.33 18.83 -24.10
C ARG A 154 8.18 19.67 -24.64
N PHE A 155 6.94 19.37 -24.23
CA PHE A 155 5.74 20.03 -24.72
C PHE A 155 4.78 20.41 -23.57
N PRO A 156 5.14 21.41 -22.74
CA PRO A 156 4.25 21.89 -21.70
C PRO A 156 2.96 22.42 -22.35
N LYS A 157 1.80 21.86 -21.96
CA LYS A 157 0.49 22.36 -22.40
C LYS A 157 0.30 23.76 -21.80
N LEU A 158 0.22 24.77 -22.66
CA LEU A 158 -0.17 26.13 -22.25
C LEU A 158 -1.60 26.08 -21.69
N GLN A 159 -1.78 26.44 -20.42
CA GLN A 159 -3.11 26.69 -19.88
C GLN A 159 -3.63 27.99 -20.49
N VAL A 160 -4.50 27.87 -21.50
CA VAL A 160 -5.28 29.01 -21.98
C VAL A 160 -6.41 29.23 -20.98
N SER A 161 -6.25 30.21 -20.09
CA SER A 161 -7.34 30.70 -19.25
C SER A 161 -8.39 31.35 -20.16
N SER A 162 -9.46 30.62 -20.46
CA SER A 162 -10.66 31.19 -21.07
C SER A 162 -11.46 31.89 -19.99
N SER A 163 -11.16 33.17 -19.76
CA SER A 163 -12.05 34.08 -19.03
C SER A 163 -13.21 34.44 -19.96
N TYR A 164 -14.43 34.05 -19.60
CA TYR A 164 -15.66 34.67 -20.11
C TYR A 164 -16.25 35.55 -19.02
#